data_AF-A0A2W6ZL88-F1
#
_entry.id   AF-A0A2W6ZL88-F1
#
_cell.length_a   1.000
_cell.length_b   1.000
_cell.length_c   1.000
_cell.angle_alpha   90.00
_cell.angle_beta   90.00
_cell.angle_gamma   90.00
#
_symmetry.space_group_name_H-M   'P 1'
#
loop_
_entity.id
_entity.type
_entity.pdbx_description
1 polymer ?
#
loop_
_entity_poly.entity_id
_entity_poly.type
_entity_poly.pdbx_seq_one_letter_code
_entity_poly.pdbx_strand_id
1 'polypeptide(L)'
;MSLVSSALIPIIKLWLRSQVEHIDTLEIEVFGKSRQILSGDIPKASVIGSGIRYQGLAITNVDFCAEAIHLNISQILRGEALRLLDPIRVLMNVELTSEDFQNCLQSPIFLEAIASDKPPMVTTDPQIRDLLEMLLHKLGDEFTLHELVIADGGAKCRGEFSIAAT
;
A
#
# COMPACT_ATOMS: atom_id res chain seq x y z
N MET A 1 -23.39 -1.06 -13.40
CA MET A 1 -22.66 -0.27 -12.38
C MET A 1 -23.61 0.79 -11.84
N SER A 2 -23.64 0.99 -10.53
CA SER A 2 -24.55 1.95 -9.89
C SER A 2 -23.97 3.36 -9.87
N LEU A 3 -24.81 4.39 -10.03
CA LEU A 3 -24.46 5.83 -9.99
C LEU A 3 -23.82 6.30 -8.66
N VAL A 4 -23.84 5.44 -7.65
CA VAL A 4 -23.41 5.74 -6.29
C VAL A 4 -21.93 5.44 -6.07
N SER A 5 -21.43 4.34 -6.65
CA SER A 5 -20.00 4.03 -6.66
C SER A 5 -19.20 5.07 -7.47
N SER A 6 -19.83 5.74 -8.44
CA SER A 6 -19.15 6.70 -9.32
C SER A 6 -18.79 8.04 -8.66
N ALA A 7 -19.39 8.43 -7.53
CA ALA A 7 -19.01 9.66 -6.82
C ALA A 7 -17.97 9.43 -5.71
N LEU A 8 -18.02 8.25 -5.08
CA LEU A 8 -17.13 7.88 -3.98
C LEU A 8 -15.73 7.48 -4.44
N ILE A 9 -15.64 6.67 -5.50
CA ILE A 9 -14.36 6.20 -6.03
C ILE A 9 -13.43 7.38 -6.40
N PRO A 10 -13.88 8.45 -7.08
CA PRO A 10 -13.04 9.62 -7.35
C PRO A 10 -12.49 10.29 -6.09
N ILE A 11 -13.28 10.39 -5.02
CA ILE A 11 -12.85 11.01 -3.75
C ILE A 11 -11.78 10.15 -3.08
N ILE A 12 -11.99 8.84 -3.00
CA ILE A 12 -11.01 7.90 -2.43
C ILE A 12 -9.73 7.90 -3.29
N LYS A 13 -9.85 7.90 -4.63
CA LYS A 13 -8.70 8.03 -5.53
C LYS A 13 -7.93 9.32 -5.29
N LEU A 14 -8.62 10.46 -5.15
CA LEU A 14 -7.99 11.74 -4.88
C LEU A 14 -7.26 11.73 -3.54
N TRP A 15 -7.89 11.16 -2.50
CA TRP A 15 -7.29 11.01 -1.18
C TRP A 15 -6.04 10.11 -1.20
N LEU A 16 -6.09 8.94 -1.86
CA LEU A 16 -4.93 8.06 -1.99
C LEU A 16 -3.79 8.73 -2.76
N ARG A 17 -4.12 9.44 -3.85
CA ARG A 17 -3.13 10.24 -4.60
C ARG A 17 -2.48 11.32 -3.76
N SER A 18 -3.19 11.90 -2.78
CA SER A 18 -2.62 12.89 -1.88
C SER A 18 -1.74 12.28 -0.78
N GLN A 19 -1.75 10.96 -0.58
CA GLN A 19 -0.87 10.29 0.39
C GLN A 19 0.52 9.97 -0.18
N VAL A 20 0.70 10.08 -1.50
CA VAL A 20 1.92 9.71 -2.21
C VAL A 20 2.52 10.92 -2.92
N GLU A 21 3.83 10.90 -3.12
CA GLU A 21 4.54 11.95 -3.86
C GLU A 21 4.22 11.87 -5.36
N HIS A 22 4.11 10.64 -5.87
CA HIS A 22 3.80 10.35 -7.26
C HIS A 22 3.11 9.00 -7.41
N ILE A 23 2.26 8.88 -8.42
CA ILE A 23 1.62 7.62 -8.83
C ILE A 23 1.16 7.74 -10.29
N ASP A 24 1.64 6.85 -11.15
CA ASP A 24 1.31 6.87 -12.59
C ASP A 24 -0.14 6.42 -12.82
N THR A 25 -0.46 5.23 -12.30
CA THR A 25 -1.79 4.64 -12.44
C THR A 25 -2.38 4.30 -11.08
N LEU A 26 -3.68 4.53 -10.92
CA LEU A 26 -4.42 4.19 -9.72
C LEU A 26 -5.83 3.72 -10.09
N GLU A 27 -6.06 2.45 -9.87
CA GLU A 27 -7.34 1.78 -10.03
C GLU A 27 -7.88 1.37 -8.67
N ILE A 28 -9.18 1.56 -8.49
CA ILE A 28 -9.88 1.18 -7.27
C ILE A 28 -11.16 0.50 -7.68
N GLU A 29 -11.36 -0.70 -7.14
CA GLU A 29 -12.64 -1.39 -7.23
C GLU A 29 -13.22 -1.53 -5.84
N VAL A 30 -14.53 -1.28 -5.74
CA VAL A 30 -15.27 -1.43 -4.49
C VAL A 30 -16.41 -2.40 -4.75
N PHE A 31 -16.45 -3.48 -3.97
CA PHE A 31 -17.45 -4.53 -4.09
C PHE A 31 -18.48 -4.37 -2.98
N GLY A 32 -19.75 -4.32 -3.37
CA GLY A 32 -20.85 -4.23 -2.42
C GLY A 32 -22.11 -3.61 -3.01
N LYS A 33 -23.19 -3.65 -2.24
CA LYS A 33 -24.43 -2.98 -2.61
C LYS A 33 -24.26 -1.47 -2.38
N SER A 34 -24.80 -0.65 -3.27
CA SER A 34 -24.66 0.81 -3.21
C SER A 34 -25.09 1.43 -1.88
N ARG A 35 -26.19 0.95 -1.30
CA ARG A 35 -26.66 1.43 0.01
C ARG A 35 -25.66 1.12 1.13
N GLN A 36 -25.01 -0.04 1.07
CA GLN A 36 -24.01 -0.47 2.05
C GLN A 36 -22.77 0.42 1.98
N ILE A 37 -22.27 0.65 0.75
CA ILE A 37 -21.14 1.54 0.48
C ILE A 37 -21.43 2.97 0.96
N LEU A 38 -22.65 3.49 0.72
CA LEU A 38 -23.04 4.83 1.19
C LEU A 38 -23.17 4.95 2.70
N SER A 39 -23.55 3.88 3.40
CA SER A 39 -23.52 3.86 4.87
C SER A 39 -22.09 3.80 5.41
N GLY A 40 -21.10 3.56 4.55
CA GLY A 40 -19.69 3.44 4.91
C GLY A 40 -19.26 2.03 5.26
N ASP A 41 -20.11 1.03 5.03
CA ASP A 41 -19.77 -0.38 5.15
C ASP A 41 -19.38 -0.90 3.76
N ILE A 42 -18.10 -1.20 3.60
CA ILE A 42 -17.51 -1.67 2.35
C ILE A 42 -17.06 -3.12 2.54
N PRO A 43 -17.79 -4.09 1.99
CA PRO A 43 -17.45 -5.51 2.11
C PRO A 43 -16.03 -5.83 1.68
N LYS A 44 -15.60 -5.23 0.56
CA LYS A 44 -14.31 -5.48 -0.06
C LYS A 44 -13.92 -4.32 -0.96
N ALA A 45 -12.64 -3.97 -0.93
CA ALA A 45 -12.05 -3.07 -1.90
C ALA A 45 -10.70 -3.62 -2.38
N SER A 46 -10.37 -3.31 -3.63
CA SER A 46 -9.04 -3.52 -4.19
C SER A 46 -8.47 -2.21 -4.71
N VAL A 47 -7.16 -2.03 -4.53
CA VAL A 47 -6.40 -0.88 -5.00
C VAL A 47 -5.22 -1.41 -5.77
N ILE A 48 -5.16 -1.07 -7.06
CA ILE A 48 -4.05 -1.42 -7.93
C ILE A 48 -3.38 -0.11 -8.35
N GLY A 49 -2.06 -0.05 -8.27
CA GLY A 49 -1.33 1.12 -8.70
C GLY A 49 0.05 0.78 -9.24
N SER A 50 0.59 1.69 -10.06
CA SER A 50 1.92 1.56 -10.64
C SER A 50 2.70 2.87 -10.56
N GLY A 51 4.03 2.76 -10.56
CA GLY A 51 4.95 3.90 -10.60
C GLY A 51 4.77 4.82 -9.39
N ILE A 52 4.76 4.23 -8.19
CA ILE A 52 4.46 4.93 -6.96
C ILE A 52 5.76 5.48 -6.34
N ARG A 53 5.70 6.70 -5.81
CA ARG A 53 6.71 7.29 -4.94
C ARG A 53 6.08 7.67 -3.59
N TYR A 54 6.58 7.11 -2.50
CA TYR A 54 6.10 7.38 -1.15
C TYR A 54 7.25 7.59 -0.19
N GLN A 55 7.43 8.81 0.32
CA GLN A 55 8.54 9.16 1.21
C GLN A 55 9.91 8.75 0.63
N GLY A 56 10.09 8.96 -0.68
CA GLY A 56 11.26 8.51 -1.42
C GLY A 56 11.31 7.00 -1.77
N LEU A 57 10.40 6.16 -1.24
CA LEU A 57 10.30 4.76 -1.66
C LEU A 57 9.72 4.67 -3.07
N ALA A 58 10.45 3.96 -3.91
CA ALA A 58 10.12 3.72 -5.29
C ALA A 58 9.43 2.36 -5.44
N ILE A 59 8.13 2.34 -5.72
CA ILE A 59 7.36 1.10 -5.85
C ILE A 59 6.84 0.94 -7.27
N THR A 60 7.20 -0.18 -7.92
CA THR A 60 6.83 -0.42 -9.32
C THR A 60 5.33 -0.71 -9.44
N ASN A 61 4.85 -1.72 -8.72
CA ASN A 61 3.42 -2.08 -8.70
C ASN A 61 2.97 -2.42 -7.28
N VAL A 62 1.72 -2.10 -6.99
CA VAL A 62 1.00 -2.56 -5.81
C VAL A 62 -0.35 -3.13 -6.21
N ASP A 63 -0.76 -4.19 -5.52
CA ASP A 63 -2.12 -4.69 -5.51
C ASP A 63 -2.49 -4.97 -4.06
N PHE A 64 -3.40 -4.16 -3.54
CA PHE A 64 -3.90 -4.25 -2.19
C PHE A 64 -5.36 -4.68 -2.19
N CYS A 65 -5.70 -5.55 -1.25
CA CYS A 65 -7.06 -6.02 -1.06
C CYS A 65 -7.40 -6.02 0.43
N ALA A 66 -8.54 -5.43 0.77
CA ALA A 66 -9.04 -5.40 2.14
C ALA A 66 -10.54 -5.72 2.16
N GLU A 67 -10.98 -6.28 3.28
CA GLU A 67 -12.37 -6.68 3.51
C GLU A 67 -12.89 -6.08 4.81
N ALA A 68 -14.22 -6.01 4.94
CA ALA A 68 -14.92 -5.45 6.11
C ALA A 68 -14.43 -4.04 6.50
N ILE A 69 -14.37 -3.14 5.52
CA ILE A 69 -13.86 -1.78 5.69
C ILE A 69 -15.00 -0.87 6.13
N HIS A 70 -14.83 -0.20 7.28
CA HIS A 70 -15.78 0.80 7.76
C HIS A 70 -15.20 2.21 7.63
N LEU A 71 -15.84 3.07 6.84
CA LEU A 71 -15.42 4.44 6.58
C LEU A 71 -16.49 5.45 7.00
N ASN A 72 -16.06 6.66 7.33
CA ASN A 72 -16.96 7.77 7.66
C ASN A 72 -17.64 8.43 6.44
N ILE A 73 -18.16 7.65 5.49
CA ILE A 73 -18.65 8.15 4.19
C ILE A 73 -19.67 9.29 4.30
N SER A 74 -20.63 9.19 5.23
CA SER A 74 -21.63 10.24 5.43
C SER A 74 -21.03 11.59 5.86
N GLN A 75 -19.89 11.58 6.54
CA GLN A 75 -19.12 12.75 6.94
C GLN A 75 -18.25 13.28 5.79
N ILE A 76 -17.65 12.39 4.99
CA ILE A 76 -16.89 12.76 3.79
C ILE A 76 -17.77 13.55 2.81
N LEU A 77 -19.02 13.12 2.64
CA LEU A 77 -20.00 13.84 1.81
C LEU A 77 -20.33 15.26 2.34
N ARG A 78 -19.99 15.56 3.59
CA ARG A 78 -20.10 16.90 4.21
C ARG A 78 -18.79 17.67 4.24
N GLY A 79 -17.71 17.13 3.65
CA GLY A 79 -16.40 17.75 3.58
C GLY A 79 -15.44 17.40 4.72
N GLU A 80 -15.78 16.44 5.57
CA GLU A 80 -14.84 15.93 6.58
C GLU A 80 -13.77 15.04 5.94
N ALA A 81 -12.62 14.93 6.58
CA ALA A 81 -11.55 14.04 6.14
C ALA A 81 -11.99 12.57 6.16
N LEU A 82 -11.44 11.78 5.22
CA LEU A 82 -11.64 10.33 5.19
C LEU A 82 -11.01 9.71 6.44
N ARG A 83 -11.79 8.90 7.14
CA ARG A 83 -11.40 8.17 8.33
C ARG A 83 -11.79 6.71 8.22
N LEU A 84 -10.85 5.87 8.62
CA LEU A 84 -11.06 4.46 8.87
C LEU A 84 -11.62 4.28 10.28
N LEU A 85 -12.85 3.78 10.39
CA LEU A 85 -13.57 3.69 11.66
C LEU A 85 -13.16 2.46 12.48
N ASP A 86 -12.80 1.37 11.80
CA ASP A 86 -12.35 0.12 12.40
C ASP A 86 -11.04 -0.34 11.76
N PRO A 87 -10.14 -0.99 12.52
CA PRO A 87 -8.91 -1.53 11.94
C PRO A 87 -9.22 -2.55 10.86
N ILE A 88 -8.42 -2.55 9.79
CA ILE A 88 -8.58 -3.48 8.66
C ILE A 88 -7.31 -4.28 8.45
N ARG A 89 -7.47 -5.51 7.97
CA ARG A 89 -6.37 -6.31 7.42
C ARG A 89 -6.29 -6.06 5.92
N VAL A 90 -5.09 -5.81 5.45
CA VAL A 90 -4.79 -5.56 4.03
C VAL A 90 -3.88 -6.68 3.55
N LEU A 91 -4.37 -7.45 2.59
CA LEU A 91 -3.56 -8.34 1.76
C LEU A 91 -2.83 -7.50 0.72
N MET A 92 -1.55 -7.76 0.52
CA MET A 92 -0.74 -7.00 -0.43
C MET A 92 0.10 -7.89 -1.31
N ASN A 93 0.22 -7.46 -2.56
CA ASN A 93 1.29 -7.83 -3.48
C ASN A 93 2.03 -6.56 -3.87
N VAL A 94 3.36 -6.57 -3.75
CA VAL A 94 4.22 -5.46 -4.13
C VAL A 94 5.32 -5.97 -5.03
N GLU A 95 5.60 -5.21 -6.08
CA GLU A 95 6.68 -5.47 -7.02
C GLU A 95 7.60 -4.27 -7.10
N LEU A 96 8.90 -4.56 -7.10
CA LEU A 96 10.01 -3.63 -7.27
C LEU A 96 10.89 -4.14 -8.41
N THR A 97 11.11 -3.32 -9.43
CA THR A 97 12.20 -3.52 -10.38
C THR A 97 13.55 -3.34 -9.70
N SER A 98 14.63 -3.76 -10.35
CA SER A 98 15.98 -3.51 -9.81
C SER A 98 16.27 -2.02 -9.62
N GLU A 99 15.86 -1.18 -10.57
CA GLU A 99 16.05 0.28 -10.46
C GLU A 99 15.25 0.86 -9.29
N ASP A 100 13.97 0.52 -9.18
CA ASP A 100 13.12 0.99 -8.08
C ASP A 100 13.60 0.47 -6.71
N PHE A 101 14.10 -0.76 -6.65
CA PHE A 101 14.72 -1.29 -5.44
C PHE A 101 15.95 -0.46 -5.03
N GLN A 102 16.86 -0.16 -5.95
CA GLN A 102 18.04 0.67 -5.66
C GLN A 102 17.64 2.08 -5.20
N ASN A 103 16.59 2.66 -5.80
CA ASN A 103 16.04 3.94 -5.36
C ASN A 103 15.48 3.85 -3.92
N CYS A 104 14.82 2.74 -3.56
CA CYS A 104 14.34 2.53 -2.19
C CYS A 104 15.46 2.55 -1.15
N LEU A 105 16.62 1.94 -1.46
CA LEU A 105 17.78 1.89 -0.55
C LEU A 105 18.31 3.29 -0.19
N GLN A 106 18.04 4.28 -1.03
CA GLN A 106 18.45 5.67 -0.85
C GLN A 106 17.40 6.53 -0.15
N SER A 107 16.19 5.99 0.06
CA SER A 107 15.09 6.74 0.65
C SER A 107 15.31 7.00 2.15
N PRO A 108 14.90 8.18 2.67
CA PRO A 108 15.04 8.49 4.09
C PRO A 108 14.35 7.47 5.00
N ILE A 109 13.12 7.07 4.66
CA ILE A 109 12.35 6.11 5.45
C ILE A 109 13.03 4.73 5.53
N PHE A 110 13.69 4.30 4.45
CA PHE A 110 14.46 3.06 4.45
C PHE A 110 15.69 3.16 5.36
N LEU A 111 16.45 4.25 5.24
CA LEU A 111 17.63 4.53 6.06
C LEU A 111 17.29 4.60 7.54
N GLU A 112 16.17 5.22 7.89
CA GLU A 112 15.62 5.23 9.24
C GLU A 112 15.27 3.81 9.73
N ALA A 113 14.59 3.01 8.91
CA ALA A 113 14.21 1.64 9.27
C ALA A 113 15.42 0.72 9.55
N ILE A 114 16.53 0.92 8.82
CA ILE A 114 17.77 0.19 9.08
C ILE A 114 18.67 0.85 10.12
N ALA A 115 18.29 2.02 10.65
CA ALA A 115 19.10 2.85 11.55
C ALA A 115 20.51 3.12 11.00
N SER A 116 20.60 3.54 9.73
CA SER A 116 21.85 3.83 9.03
C SER A 116 21.77 5.17 8.30
N ASP A 117 22.85 5.95 8.35
CA ASP A 117 22.97 7.20 7.58
C ASP A 117 23.47 6.98 6.14
N LYS A 118 23.79 5.73 5.76
CA LYS A 118 24.33 5.39 4.44
C LYS A 118 23.53 4.26 3.78
N PRO A 119 23.18 4.39 2.48
CA PRO A 119 22.56 3.31 1.73
C PRO A 119 23.44 2.05 1.70
N PRO A 120 22.88 0.86 1.94
CA PRO A 120 23.62 -0.37 1.81
C PRO A 120 23.94 -0.61 0.32
N MET A 121 25.12 -1.14 0.03
CA MET A 121 25.48 -1.56 -1.33
C MET A 121 25.05 -3.00 -1.55
N VAL A 122 23.87 -3.17 -2.14
CA VAL A 122 23.27 -4.48 -2.40
C VAL A 122 23.15 -4.65 -3.91
N THR A 123 23.86 -5.61 -4.49
CA THR A 123 23.96 -5.77 -5.95
C THR A 123 23.62 -7.17 -6.44
N THR A 124 23.37 -8.12 -5.53
CA THR A 124 23.08 -9.52 -5.86
C THR A 124 21.81 -9.98 -5.19
N ASP A 125 21.06 -10.88 -5.84
CA ASP A 125 19.79 -11.42 -5.33
C ASP A 125 19.90 -12.02 -3.91
N PRO A 126 20.98 -12.76 -3.54
CA PRO A 126 21.13 -13.24 -2.17
C PRO A 126 21.25 -12.11 -1.15
N GLN A 127 21.98 -11.04 -1.47
CA GLN A 127 22.10 -9.89 -0.55
C GLN A 127 20.79 -9.11 -0.43
N ILE A 128 20.03 -9.00 -1.53
CA ILE A 128 18.67 -8.42 -1.51
C ILE A 128 17.78 -9.23 -0.57
N ARG A 129 17.89 -10.56 -0.63
CA ARG A 129 17.13 -11.47 0.22
C ARG A 129 17.44 -11.25 1.69
N ASP A 130 18.71 -11.31 2.05
CA ASP A 130 19.15 -11.13 3.44
C ASP A 130 18.70 -9.78 4.01
N LEU A 131 18.79 -8.72 3.20
CA LEU A 131 18.35 -7.38 3.59
C LEU A 131 16.84 -7.30 3.82
N LEU A 132 16.03 -7.84 2.89
CA LEU A 132 14.58 -7.82 3.00
C LEU A 132 14.09 -8.71 4.15
N GLU A 133 14.68 -9.88 4.34
CA GLU A 133 14.36 -10.75 5.48
C GLU A 133 14.68 -10.08 6.82
N MET A 134 15.81 -9.37 6.92
CA MET A 134 16.14 -8.57 8.10
C MET A 134 15.11 -7.47 8.38
N LEU A 135 14.65 -6.76 7.35
CA LEU A 135 13.62 -5.72 7.48
C LEU A 135 12.27 -6.29 7.89
N LEU A 136 11.85 -7.39 7.26
CA LEU A 136 10.61 -8.07 7.58
C LEU A 136 10.61 -8.60 9.02
N HIS A 137 11.76 -9.08 9.50
CA HIS A 137 11.93 -9.46 10.89
C HIS A 137 11.77 -8.28 11.86
N LYS A 138 12.22 -7.08 11.48
CA LYS A 138 12.04 -5.86 12.28
C LYS A 138 10.58 -5.39 12.37
N LEU A 139 9.76 -5.66 11.34
CA LEU A 139 8.34 -5.34 11.36
C LEU A 139 7.55 -6.21 12.34
N GLY A 140 8.09 -7.36 12.74
CA GLY A 140 7.50 -8.23 13.76
C GLY A 140 6.07 -8.64 13.42
N ASP A 141 5.17 -8.54 14.40
CA ASP A 141 3.78 -8.99 14.28
C ASP A 141 2.88 -8.04 13.46
N GLU A 142 3.38 -6.87 13.06
CA GLU A 142 2.62 -5.91 12.25
C GLU A 142 2.49 -6.36 10.78
N PHE A 143 3.38 -7.26 10.35
CA PHE A 143 3.44 -7.75 8.97
C PHE A 143 3.62 -9.27 8.93
N THR A 144 2.74 -9.96 8.21
CA THR A 144 2.89 -11.39 7.91
C THR A 144 3.34 -11.56 6.46
N LEU A 145 4.55 -12.10 6.28
CA LEU A 145 5.06 -12.46 4.95
C LEU A 145 4.45 -13.80 4.50
N HIS A 146 3.86 -13.82 3.32
CA HIS A 146 3.39 -15.04 2.67
C HIS A 146 4.39 -15.55 1.63
N GLU A 147 4.97 -14.65 0.84
CA GLU A 147 5.89 -15.00 -0.25
C GLU A 147 6.87 -13.87 -0.52
N LEU A 148 8.15 -14.22 -0.73
CA LEU A 148 9.20 -13.30 -1.17
C LEU A 148 10.02 -13.92 -2.29
N VAL A 149 9.89 -13.36 -3.49
CA VAL A 149 10.62 -13.76 -4.69
C VAL A 149 11.57 -12.63 -5.06
N ILE A 150 12.83 -12.99 -5.34
CA ILE A 150 13.87 -12.06 -5.78
C ILE A 150 14.45 -12.64 -7.04
N ALA A 151 14.52 -11.80 -8.07
CA ALA A 151 15.03 -12.16 -9.37
C ALA A 151 15.52 -10.89 -10.08
N ASP A 152 16.64 -11.00 -10.78
CA ASP A 152 17.21 -9.95 -11.63
C ASP A 152 17.38 -8.62 -10.89
N GLY A 153 17.78 -8.68 -9.62
CA GLY A 153 17.98 -7.51 -8.76
C GLY A 153 16.70 -6.81 -8.30
N GLY A 154 15.51 -7.32 -8.65
CA GLY A 154 14.21 -6.85 -8.18
C GLY A 154 13.60 -7.75 -7.11
N ALA A 155 12.43 -7.35 -6.59
CA ALA A 155 11.74 -8.09 -5.55
C ALA A 155 10.22 -8.09 -5.76
N LYS A 156 9.59 -9.23 -5.47
CA LYS A 156 8.14 -9.37 -5.34
C LYS A 156 7.82 -9.89 -3.95
N CYS A 157 6.96 -9.19 -3.25
CA CYS A 157 6.55 -9.52 -1.89
C CYS A 157 5.03 -9.67 -1.85
N ARG A 158 4.56 -10.75 -1.24
CA ARG A 158 3.17 -10.94 -0.87
C ARG A 158 3.07 -11.12 0.63
N GLY A 159 2.15 -10.40 1.25
CA GLY A 159 1.94 -10.47 2.68
C GLY A 159 0.61 -9.87 3.10
N GLU A 160 0.46 -9.70 4.41
CA GLU A 160 -0.64 -8.96 5.01
C GLU A 160 -0.16 -8.08 6.16
N PHE A 161 -0.82 -6.95 6.34
CA PHE A 161 -0.58 -6.04 7.46
C PHE A 161 -1.91 -5.46 7.95
N SER A 162 -1.90 -4.90 9.15
CA SER A 162 -3.08 -4.24 9.73
C SER A 162 -2.93 -2.72 9.66
N ILE A 163 -4.00 -2.03 9.28
CA ILE A 163 -4.09 -0.57 9.38
C ILE A 163 -5.01 -0.25 10.56
N ALA A 164 -4.51 0.56 11.49
CA ALA A 164 -5.29 1.04 12.63
C ALA A 164 -6.36 2.05 12.20
N ALA A 165 -7.45 2.12 12.96
CA ALA A 165 -8.47 3.16 12.80
C ALA A 165 -7.89 4.57 13.02
N THR A 166 -8.51 5.58 12.39
CA THR A 166 -8.03 6.97 12.31
C THR A 166 -9.08 7.99 12.74
#